data_AF-A0AAV5TD47-F1
#
_entry.id   AF-A0AAV5TD47-F1
#
_cell.length_a   1.000
_cell.length_b   1.000
_cell.length_c   1.000
_cell.angle_alpha   90.00
_cell.angle_beta   90.00
_cell.angle_gamma   90.00
#
_symmetry.space_group_name_H-M   'P 1'
#
loop_
_entity.id
_entity.type
_entity.pdbx_description
1 polymer ?
#
loop_
_entity_poly.entity_id
_entity_poly.type
_entity_poly.pdbx_seq_one_letter_code
_entity_poly.pdbx_strand_id
1 'polypeptide(L)'
;MNVSLRFGFRYDRFNDTIGWVNSFQLFAFIFNAIVFHPTMLFILYRSRKIMNRGIYWGYVTTEISGFFYDMCFALLRVYAVPPFSAFYCEGLLCRIGLPKQLLVVRFSASY
;
A
#
# COMPACT_ATOMS: atom_id res chain seq x y z
N MET A 1 11.21 18.70 -20.41
CA MET A 1 10.78 18.05 -19.15
C MET A 1 10.05 16.77 -19.49
N ASN A 2 10.54 15.64 -18.97
CA ASN A 2 10.12 14.27 -19.25
C ASN A 2 8.64 14.02 -18.95
N VAL A 3 7.84 13.72 -19.98
CA VAL A 3 6.43 13.31 -19.87
C VAL A 3 6.30 11.77 -19.78
N SER A 4 7.40 11.05 -19.80
CA SER A 4 7.45 9.60 -20.12
C SER A 4 7.27 8.64 -18.93
N LEU A 5 6.88 9.09 -17.74
CA LEU A 5 6.67 8.23 -16.56
C LEU A 5 5.23 8.25 -16.01
N ARG A 6 4.28 8.84 -16.75
CA ARG A 6 2.86 8.81 -16.37
C ARG A 6 2.20 7.56 -16.93
N PHE A 7 2.44 6.41 -16.29
CA PHE A 7 1.53 5.26 -16.38
C PHE A 7 0.24 5.61 -15.64
N GLY A 8 -0.60 6.42 -16.27
CA GLY A 8 -1.97 6.69 -15.83
C GLY A 8 -2.90 6.20 -16.92
N PHE A 9 -3.61 5.10 -16.66
CA PHE A 9 -4.68 4.68 -17.55
C PHE A 9 -5.67 5.85 -17.68
N ARG A 10 -6.10 6.19 -18.90
CA ARG A 10 -7.18 7.20 -19.09
C ARG A 10 -8.46 6.81 -18.33
N TYR A 11 -8.60 5.54 -17.98
CA TYR A 11 -9.65 5.00 -17.11
C TYR A 11 -9.57 5.50 -15.66
N ASP A 12 -8.38 5.70 -15.10
CA ASP A 12 -8.19 6.21 -13.73
C ASP A 12 -8.73 7.64 -13.56
N ARG A 13 -8.77 8.40 -14.66
CA ARG A 13 -9.30 9.77 -14.67
C ARG A 13 -10.82 9.83 -14.65
N PHE A 14 -11.51 8.78 -15.08
CA PHE A 14 -12.97 8.77 -15.18
C PHE A 14 -13.66 8.49 -13.85
N ASN A 15 -12.99 7.82 -12.91
CA ASN A 15 -13.60 7.40 -11.64
C ASN A 15 -12.94 8.01 -10.39
N ASP A 16 -11.91 8.85 -10.54
CA ASP A 16 -11.16 9.54 -9.47
C ASP A 16 -10.76 8.66 -8.26
N THR A 17 -10.77 7.34 -8.44
CA THR A 17 -10.59 6.34 -7.39
C THR A 17 -9.19 6.41 -6.81
N ILE A 18 -8.20 6.76 -7.63
CA ILE A 18 -6.82 6.95 -7.17
C ILE A 18 -6.71 8.14 -6.22
N GLY A 19 -7.42 9.24 -6.48
CA GLY A 19 -7.44 10.40 -5.58
C GLY A 19 -8.06 10.04 -4.23
N TRP A 20 -9.18 9.30 -4.27
CA TRP A 20 -9.87 8.84 -3.07
C TRP A 20 -9.03 7.86 -2.24
N VAL A 21 -8.46 6.83 -2.87
CA VAL A 21 -7.58 5.85 -2.21
C VAL A 21 -6.36 6.55 -1.60
N ASN A 22 -5.75 7.49 -2.31
CA ASN A 22 -4.59 8.22 -1.80
C ASN A 22 -4.96 9.13 -0.61
N SER A 23 -6.15 9.74 -0.63
CA SER A 23 -6.65 10.57 0.46
C SER A 23 -7.01 9.72 1.68
N PHE A 24 -7.64 8.57 1.45
CA PHE A 24 -7.97 7.59 2.48
C PHE A 24 -6.72 7.00 3.12
N GLN A 25 -5.69 6.64 2.33
CA GLN A 25 -4.42 6.12 2.83
C GLN A 25 -3.70 7.14 3.72
N LEU A 26 -3.69 8.42 3.32
CA LEU A 26 -3.08 9.49 4.09
C LEU A 26 -3.86 9.77 5.39
N PHE A 27 -5.19 9.72 5.33
CA PHE A 27 -6.05 9.81 6.51
C PHE A 27 -5.82 8.63 7.47
N ALA A 28 -5.80 7.40 6.97
CA ALA A 28 -5.56 6.20 7.75
C ALA A 28 -4.19 6.23 8.43
N PHE A 29 -3.15 6.71 7.73
CA PHE A 29 -1.83 6.94 8.30
C PHE A 29 -1.86 7.93 9.48
N ILE A 30 -2.46 9.11 9.30
CA ILE A 30 -2.56 10.13 10.36
C ILE A 30 -3.34 9.56 11.55
N PHE A 31 -4.44 8.86 11.29
CA PHE A 31 -5.25 8.25 12.34
C PHE A 31 -4.48 7.16 13.10
N ASN A 32 -3.77 6.27 12.41
CA ASN A 32 -2.91 5.26 13.06
C ASN A 32 -1.82 5.90 13.90
N ALA A 33 -1.10 6.87 13.34
CA ALA A 33 -0.03 7.61 14.01
C ALA A 33 -0.48 8.28 15.31
N ILE A 34 -1.69 8.86 15.33
CA ILE A 34 -2.18 9.66 16.46
C ILE A 34 -3.03 8.85 17.44
N VAL A 35 -3.72 7.79 16.99
CA VAL A 35 -4.63 7.03 17.85
C VAL A 35 -3.98 5.74 18.32
N PHE A 36 -3.55 4.88 17.39
CA PHE A 36 -3.11 3.53 17.75
C PHE A 36 -1.74 3.50 18.42
N HIS A 37 -0.73 4.12 17.81
CA HIS A 37 0.64 4.15 18.35
C HIS A 37 0.72 4.72 19.78
N PRO A 38 0.13 5.90 20.09
CA PRO A 38 0.18 6.43 21.46
C PRO A 38 -0.73 5.66 22.42
N THR A 39 -1.83 5.06 21.96
CA THR A 39 -2.66 4.20 22.82
C THR A 39 -1.89 2.96 23.26
N MET A 40 -1.17 2.31 22.34
CA MET A 40 -0.32 1.17 22.68
C MET A 40 0.80 1.56 23.65
N LEU A 41 1.51 2.66 23.36
CA LEU A 41 2.55 3.18 24.26
C LEU A 41 2.00 3.57 25.63
N PHE A 42 0.78 4.11 25.71
CA PHE A 42 0.13 4.44 26.96
C PHE A 42 -0.22 3.19 27.79
N ILE A 43 -0.75 2.15 27.15
CA ILE A 43 -1.00 0.85 27.79
C ILE A 43 0.30 0.24 28.30
N LEU A 44 1.36 0.25 27.48
CA LEU A 44 2.70 -0.21 27.84
C LEU A 44 3.29 0.57 29.01
N TYR A 45 3.13 1.89 29.01
CA TYR A 45 3.59 2.75 30.10
C TYR A 45 2.90 2.41 31.43
N ARG A 46 1.57 2.18 31.39
CA ARG A 46 0.80 1.79 32.58
C ARG A 46 1.20 0.41 33.11
N SER A 47 1.48 -0.54 32.22
CA SER A 47 1.85 -1.92 32.57
C SER A 47 3.32 -2.11 32.97
N ARG A 48 4.14 -1.04 32.91
CA ARG A 48 5.59 -1.09 33.20
C ARG A 48 5.94 -1.68 34.57
N LYS A 49 5.10 -1.49 35.59
CA LYS A 49 5.35 -1.98 36.96
C LYS A 49 5.30 -3.50 37.08
N ILE A 50 4.55 -4.17 36.21
CA ILE A 50 4.27 -5.61 36.26
C ILE A 50 5.24 -6.36 35.33
N MET A 51 5.78 -5.69 34.32
CA MET A 51 6.49 -6.32 33.21
C MET A 51 8.01 -6.32 33.39
N ASN A 52 8.66 -7.42 33.01
CA ASN A 52 10.11 -7.53 32.99
C ASN A 52 10.71 -6.52 31.99
N ARG A 53 11.82 -5.86 32.36
CA ARG A 53 12.46 -4.80 31.56
C ARG A 53 12.84 -5.23 30.15
N GLY A 54 13.27 -6.49 29.96
CA GLY A 54 13.63 -6.99 28.63
C GLY A 54 12.43 -7.04 27.69
N ILE A 55 11.29 -7.54 28.18
CA ILE A 55 10.05 -7.63 27.41
C ILE A 55 9.53 -6.23 27.09
N TYR A 56 9.65 -5.28 28.05
CA TYR A 56 9.24 -3.89 27.84
C TYR A 56 9.97 -3.23 26.67
N TRP A 57 11.29 -3.37 26.61
CA TRP A 57 12.06 -2.83 25.49
C TRP A 57 11.72 -3.52 24.16
N GLY A 58 11.44 -4.82 24.18
CA GLY A 58 10.96 -5.55 23.00
C GLY A 58 9.69 -4.94 22.41
N TYR A 59 8.69 -4.68 23.25
CA TYR A 59 7.45 -4.03 22.79
C TYR A 59 7.68 -2.60 22.29
N VAL A 60 8.50 -1.81 22.99
CA VAL A 60 8.83 -0.45 22.55
C VAL A 60 9.52 -0.48 21.17
N THR A 61 10.44 -1.42 20.94
CA THR A 61 11.08 -1.57 19.62
C THR A 61 10.10 -1.99 18.53
N THR A 62 9.14 -2.86 18.85
CA THR A 62 8.09 -3.27 17.91
C THR A 62 7.21 -2.08 17.50
N GLU A 63 6.77 -1.27 18.46
CA GLU A 63 5.98 -0.06 18.17
C GLU A 63 6.76 0.95 17.31
N ILE A 64 8.04 1.17 17.62
CA ILE A 64 8.91 2.05 16.80
C ILE A 64 9.04 1.49 15.37
N SER A 65 9.21 0.18 15.22
CA SER A 65 9.30 -0.46 13.90
C SER A 65 7.99 -0.34 13.11
N GLY A 66 6.84 -0.47 13.78
CA GLY A 66 5.52 -0.27 13.18
C GLY A 66 5.32 1.17 12.69
N PHE A 67 5.70 2.15 13.51
CA PHE A 67 5.66 3.56 13.11
C PHE A 67 6.53 3.84 11.88
N PHE A 68 7.73 3.26 11.84
CA PHE A 68 8.64 3.40 10.69
C PHE A 68 8.05 2.76 9.43
N TYR A 69 7.42 1.59 9.56
CA TYR A 69 6.74 0.91 8.46
C TYR A 69 5.58 1.76 7.90
N ASP A 70 4.73 2.30 8.78
CA ASP A 70 3.64 3.19 8.39
C ASP A 70 4.17 4.45 7.68
N MET A 71 5.28 5.02 8.17
CA MET A 71 5.92 6.18 7.53
C MET A 71 6.45 5.83 6.13
N CYS A 72 7.13 4.68 5.99
CA CYS A 72 7.58 4.20 4.69
C CYS A 72 6.42 3.96 3.74
N PHE A 73 5.30 3.40 4.21
CA PHE A 73 4.11 3.17 3.39
C PHE A 73 3.40 4.47 2.98
N ALA A 74 3.49 5.52 3.79
CA ALA A 74 2.99 6.85 3.44
C ALA A 74 3.89 7.57 2.41
N LEU A 75 5.21 7.39 2.48
CA LEU A 75 6.18 8.02 1.57
C LEU A 75 6.34 7.27 0.24
N LEU A 76 6.43 5.95 0.30
CA LEU A 76 6.47 5.07 -0.86
C LEU A 76 5.03 4.86 -1.30
N ARG A 77 4.55 5.75 -2.17
CA ARG A 77 3.23 5.65 -2.80
C ARG A 77 3.12 4.33 -3.55
N VAL A 78 2.68 3.28 -2.86
CA VAL A 78 2.34 2.01 -3.48
C VAL A 78 1.08 2.29 -4.29
N TYR A 79 1.26 2.54 -5.58
CA TYR A 79 0.15 2.44 -6.51
C TYR A 79 -0.37 1.02 -6.34
N ALA A 80 -1.57 0.88 -5.76
CA ALA A 80 -2.31 -0.36 -5.83
C ALA A 80 -2.49 -0.62 -7.31
N VAL A 81 -1.57 -1.38 -7.90
CA VAL A 81 -1.60 -1.74 -9.31
C VAL A 81 -2.89 -2.54 -9.45
N PRO A 82 -3.95 -1.99 -10.05
CA PRO A 82 -5.14 -2.79 -10.22
C PRO A 82 -4.71 -3.99 -11.08
N PRO A 83 -5.24 -5.20 -10.82
CA PRO A 83 -4.94 -6.38 -11.63
C PRO A 83 -5.27 -6.13 -13.12
N PHE A 84 -6.05 -5.08 -13.42
CA PHE A 84 -6.32 -4.58 -14.76
C PHE A 84 -5.09 -4.12 -15.56
N SER A 85 -3.99 -3.73 -14.93
CA SER A 85 -2.75 -3.45 -15.66
C SER A 85 -2.17 -4.72 -16.32
N ALA A 86 -2.42 -5.90 -15.77
CA ALA A 86 -2.05 -7.18 -16.40
C ALA A 86 -2.93 -7.50 -17.62
N PHE A 87 -4.14 -6.94 -17.70
CA PHE A 87 -5.02 -7.08 -18.86
C PHE A 87 -4.74 -6.08 -19.98
N TYR A 88 -3.91 -5.06 -19.72
CA TYR A 88 -3.55 -4.08 -20.74
C TYR A 88 -2.19 -4.40 -21.35
N CYS A 89 -2.24 -5.15 -22.44
CA CYS A 89 -1.09 -5.56 -23.18
C CYS A 89 -0.84 -4.55 -24.32
N GLU A 90 -0.02 -3.54 -24.05
CA GLU A 90 0.62 -2.67 -25.07
C GLU A 90 2.07 -3.12 -25.38
N GLY A 91 2.54 -4.17 -24.72
CA GLY A 91 3.85 -4.78 -24.98
C GLY A 91 3.94 -5.46 -26.34
N LEU A 92 5.16 -5.81 -26.74
CA LEU A 92 5.49 -6.44 -28.01
C LEU A 92 4.63 -7.69 -28.30
N LEU A 93 4.26 -8.43 -27.25
CA LEU A 93 3.38 -9.59 -27.29
C LEU A 93 1.97 -9.31 -27.85
N CYS A 94 1.42 -8.11 -27.67
CA CYS A 94 0.13 -7.73 -28.26
C CYS A 94 0.23 -7.21 -29.69
N ARG A 95 1.39 -6.73 -30.12
CA ARG A 95 1.62 -6.37 -31.53
C ARG A 95 1.69 -7.60 -32.44
N ILE A 96 1.90 -8.80 -31.88
CA ILE A 96 1.94 -10.08 -32.62
C ILE A 96 0.52 -10.56 -33.01
N GLY A 97 -0.54 -9.83 -32.61
CA GLY A 97 -1.91 -10.10 -33.06
C GLY A 97 -2.60 -11.25 -32.34
N LEU A 98 -2.10 -11.65 -31.16
CA LEU A 98 -2.73 -12.71 -30.37
C LEU A 98 -4.09 -12.22 -29.82
N PRO A 99 -5.19 -12.98 -30.00
CA PRO A 99 -6.52 -12.55 -29.58
C PRO A 99 -6.57 -12.38 -28.05
N LYS A 100 -6.94 -11.17 -27.61
CA LYS A 100 -6.93 -10.72 -26.21
C LYS A 100 -7.66 -11.65 -25.23
N GLN A 101 -8.66 -12.36 -25.73
CA GLN A 101 -9.49 -13.30 -24.97
C GLN A 101 -8.69 -14.50 -24.43
N LEU A 102 -7.68 -15.00 -25.17
CA LEU A 102 -6.88 -16.16 -24.74
C LEU A 102 -5.87 -15.80 -23.63
N LEU A 103 -5.40 -14.55 -23.59
CA LEU A 103 -4.46 -14.09 -22.56
C LEU A 103 -5.16 -13.92 -21.20
N VAL A 104 -6.35 -13.31 -21.20
CA VAL A 104 -7.15 -13.09 -19.98
C VAL A 104 -7.45 -14.42 -19.29
N VAL A 105 -7.89 -15.43 -20.04
CA VAL A 105 -8.27 -16.75 -19.51
C VAL A 105 -7.06 -17.50 -18.93
N ARG A 106 -5.88 -17.36 -19.52
CA ARG A 106 -4.69 -18.10 -19.07
C ARG A 106 -4.08 -17.50 -17.80
N PHE A 107 -4.14 -16.18 -17.63
CA PHE A 107 -3.68 -15.52 -16.40
C PHE A 107 -4.69 -15.68 -15.25
N SER A 108 -6.00 -15.71 -15.52
CA SER A 108 -7.01 -15.96 -14.48
C SER A 108 -7.03 -17.41 -13.98
N ALA A 109 -6.54 -18.36 -14.77
CA ALA A 109 -6.46 -19.77 -14.38
C ALA A 109 -5.20 -20.13 -13.55
N SER A 110 -4.30 -19.16 -13.32
CA SER A 110 -3.05 -19.36 -12.55
C SER A 110 -3.09 -18.75 -11.14
N TYR A 111 -4.23 -18.18 -10.74
CA TYR A 111 -4.54 -17.73 -9.37
C TYR A 111 -5.52 -18.68 -8.70
#